data_AF-A0A085LNU5-F1
#
_entry.id   AF-A0A085LNU5-F1
#
_cell.length_a   1.000
_cell.length_b   1.000
_cell.length_c   1.000
_cell.angle_alpha   90.00
_cell.angle_beta   90.00
_cell.angle_gamma   90.00
#
_symmetry.space_group_name_H-M   'P 1'
#
loop_
_entity.id
_entity.type
_entity.pdbx_description
1 polymer ?
#
loop_
_entity_poly.entity_id
_entity_poly.type
_entity_poly.pdbx_seq_one_letter_code
_entity_poly.pdbx_strand_id
1 'polypeptide(L)' 'MTIHVPLDMRNSPYIFLRREANGIPLQKPYEEPSKVLQHGPVTFVTDLGRRPETVSVASLRPPHLGTDQSAQVA' A
#
# COMPACT_ATOMS: atom_id res chain seq x y z
N MET A 1 7.54 -3.04 -21.69
CA MET A 1 6.89 -3.76 -20.59
C MET A 1 6.13 -2.73 -19.77
N THR A 2 4.81 -2.62 -19.95
CA THR A 2 4.02 -1.55 -19.32
C THR A 2 3.61 -2.01 -17.92
N ILE A 3 4.19 -1.41 -16.89
CA ILE A 3 3.79 -1.65 -15.51
C ILE A 3 2.47 -0.89 -15.28
N HIS A 4 1.39 -1.61 -15.04
CA HIS A 4 0.07 -1.01 -14.79
C HIS A 4 -0.07 -0.66 -13.31
N VAL A 5 -0.09 0.64 -13.02
CA VAL A 5 -0.40 1.16 -11.67
C VAL A 5 -1.88 1.55 -11.63
N PRO A 6 -2.69 0.95 -10.73
CA PRO A 6 -4.09 1.32 -10.54
C PRO A 6 -4.26 2.83 -10.37
N LEU A 7 -5.30 3.39 -11.00
CA LEU A 7 -5.52 4.85 -11.03
C LEU A 7 -5.61 5.44 -9.62
N ASP A 8 -6.27 4.75 -8.69
CA ASP A 8 -6.47 5.28 -7.35
C ASP A 8 -5.17 5.30 -6.52
N MET A 9 -4.14 4.52 -6.90
CA MET A 9 -2.84 4.62 -6.25
C MET A 9 -2.04 5.85 -6.69
N ARG A 10 -2.27 6.35 -7.91
CA ARG A 10 -1.54 7.50 -8.45
C ARG A 10 -1.80 8.79 -7.66
N ASN A 11 -2.95 8.88 -7.00
CA ASN A 11 -3.39 10.06 -6.24
C ASN A 11 -3.65 9.75 -4.76
N SER A 12 -3.36 8.54 -4.29
CA SER A 12 -3.67 8.16 -2.90
C SER A 12 -2.68 8.79 -1.92
N PRO A 13 -3.14 9.55 -0.91
CA PRO A 13 -2.25 10.10 0.11
C PRO A 13 -1.67 9.03 1.06
N TYR A 14 -2.24 7.82 1.07
CA TYR A 14 -1.82 6.70 1.90
C TYR A 14 -1.76 5.40 1.11
N ILE A 15 -0.79 4.54 1.42
CA ILE A 15 -0.65 3.21 0.80
C ILE A 15 -0.34 2.15 1.85
N PHE A 16 -0.83 0.93 1.64
CA PHE A 16 -0.54 -0.21 2.50
C PHE A 16 0.67 -0.95 1.97
N LEU A 17 1.70 -1.08 2.80
CA LEU A 17 2.90 -1.85 2.47
C LEU A 17 2.67 -3.33 2.79
N ARG A 18 2.97 -4.20 1.83
CA ARG A 18 3.02 -5.64 2.07
C ARG A 18 4.31 -5.98 2.80
N ARG A 19 4.19 -6.74 3.89
CA ARG A 19 5.35 -7.34 4.56
C ARG A 19 5.81 -8.51 3.69
N GLU A 20 7.08 -8.50 3.28
CA GLU A 20 7.70 -9.63 2.58
C GLU A 20 7.58 -10.89 3.45
N ALA A 21 7.32 -12.04 2.81
CA ALA A 21 6.89 -13.29 3.44
C ALA A 21 7.94 -13.99 4.32
N ASN A 22 8.99 -13.26 4.71
CA ASN A 22 10.08 -13.70 5.56
C ASN A 22 9.71 -13.62 7.06
N GLY A 23 8.45 -13.29 7.36
CA GLY A 23 7.92 -13.07 8.70
C GLY A 23 7.54 -14.36 9.43
N ILE A 24 7.32 -14.22 10.74
CA ILE A 24 6.83 -15.28 11.62
C ILE A 24 5.43 -15.72 11.14
N PRO A 25 5.09 -17.01 11.18
CA PRO A 25 3.74 -17.48 10.87
C PRO A 25 2.65 -16.67 11.61
N LEU A 26 1.53 -16.42 10.92
CA LEU A 26 0.36 -15.67 11.43
C LEU A 26 0.56 -14.17 11.67
N GLN A 27 1.66 -13.56 11.20
CA GLN A 27 1.76 -12.10 11.18
C GLN A 27 0.81 -11.46 10.16
N LYS A 28 0.34 -10.25 10.47
CA LYS A 28 -0.44 -9.43 9.53
C LYS A 28 0.40 -9.23 8.26
N PRO A 29 -0.10 -9.62 7.08
CA PRO A 29 0.66 -9.59 5.83
C PRO A 29 0.93 -8.17 5.32
N TYR A 30 0.32 -7.15 5.94
CA TYR A 30 0.49 -5.75 5.60
C TYR A 30 0.78 -4.93 6.85
N GLU A 31 1.63 -3.91 6.69
CA GLU A 31 1.83 -2.89 7.70
C GLU A 31 0.69 -1.87 7.68
N GLU A 32 0.69 -0.99 8.69
CA GLU A 32 -0.25 0.12 8.78
C GLU A 32 -0.11 1.08 7.58
N PRO A 33 -1.18 1.82 7.23
CA PRO A 33 -1.14 2.75 6.10
C PRO A 33 -0.02 3.78 6.29
N SER A 34 0.84 3.87 5.28
CA SER A 34 1.98 4.79 5.28
C SER A 34 1.64 6.00 4.42
N LYS A 35 2.02 7.20 4.88
CA LYS A 35 1.78 8.44 4.15
C LYS A 35 2.69 8.51 2.92
N VAL A 36 2.13 8.83 1.76
CA VAL A 36 2.91 9.06 0.55
C VAL A 36 3.47 10.48 0.56
N LEU A 37 4.79 10.59 0.42
CA LEU A 37 5.53 11.84 0.28
C LEU A 37 5.73 12.20 -1.19
N GLN A 38 5.93 11.21 -2.05
CA GLN A 38 6.11 11.41 -3.50
C GLN A 38 5.55 10.23 -4.30
N HIS A 39 4.84 10.54 -5.38
CA HIS A 39 4.34 9.57 -6.35
C HIS A 39 5.30 9.45 -7.52
N GLY A 40 5.71 8.22 -7.82
CA GLY A 40 6.45 7.87 -9.02
C GLY A 40 5.61 7.03 -9.99
N PRO A 41 6.13 6.76 -11.20
CA PRO A 41 5.41 5.99 -12.21
C PRO A 41 5.22 4.51 -11.83
N VAL A 42 6.14 3.96 -11.02
CA VAL A 42 6.11 2.55 -10.56
C VAL A 42 6.60 2.39 -9.10
N THR A 43 6.92 3.50 -8.44
CA THR A 43 7.41 3.56 -7.07
C THR A 43 6.75 4.70 -6.32
N PHE A 44 6.81 4.66 -4.99
CA PHE A 44 6.33 5.72 -4.10
C PHE A 44 7.38 5.95 -3.02
N VAL A 45 7.47 7.19 -2.54
CA VAL A 45 8.24 7.51 -1.34
C VAL A 45 7.27 7.63 -0.18
N THR A 46 7.44 6.81 0.87
CA THR A 46 6.56 6.78 2.03
C THR A 46 7.26 7.24 3.31
N ASP A 47 6.48 7.84 4.21
CA ASP A 47 6.92 8.14 5.58
C ASP A 47 6.66 6.94 6.49
N LEU A 48 7.73 6.21 6.84
CA LEU A 48 7.71 5.08 7.77
C LEU A 48 8.17 5.47 9.18
N GLY A 49 8.05 6.75 9.54
CA GLY A 49 8.27 7.26 10.90
C GLY A 49 9.73 7.38 11.34
N ARG A 50 10.67 6.67 10.69
CA ARG A 50 12.12 6.88 10.90
C ARG A 50 12.77 7.62 9.75
N ARG A 51 12.47 7.22 8.51
CA ARG A 51 13.04 7.79 7.27
C ARG A 51 12.06 7.61 6.11
N PRO A 52 12.13 8.49 5.09
CA PRO A 52 11.48 8.25 3.81
C PRO A 52 12.02 6.97 3.17
N GLU A 53 11.14 6.08 2.73
CA GLU A 53 11.51 4.84 2.04
C GLU A 53 10.88 4.79 0.65
N THR A 54 11.63 4.26 -0.32
CA THR A 54 11.12 4.05 -1.68
C THR A 54 10.56 2.65 -1.81
N VAL A 55 9.28 2.54 -2.13
CA VAL A 55 8.55 1.27 -2.26
C VAL A 55 8.04 1.11 -3.69
N SER A 56 8.11 -0.12 -4.21
CA SER A 56 7.59 -0.46 -5.54
C SER A 56 6.09 -0.72 -5.49
N VAL A 57 5.37 -0.41 -6.57
CA VAL A 57 3.97 -0.82 -6.78
C VAL A 57 3.75 -2.31 -6.53
N ALA A 58 4.73 -3.14 -6.87
CA ALA A 58 4.66 -4.59 -6.67
C ALA A 58 4.53 -5.00 -5.18
N SER A 59 4.96 -4.13 -4.27
CA SER A 59 4.91 -4.32 -2.82
C SER A 59 3.66 -3.66 -2.19
N LEU A 60 2.77 -3.08 -2.99
CA LEU A 60 1.60 -2.34 -2.52
C LEU A 60 0.30 -3.09 -2.81
N ARG A 61 -0.68 -2.92 -1.91
CA ARG A 61 -2.07 -3.27 -2.18
C ARG A 61 -2.82 -2.02 -2.69
N PRO A 62 -3.68 -2.13 -3.71
CA PRO A 62 -4.52 -1.02 -4.13
C PRO A 62 -5.48 -0.58 -3.01
N PRO A 63 -5.71 0.73 -2.81
CA PRO A 63 -6.50 1.27 -1.70
C PRO A 63 -8.00 0.91 -1.74
N HIS A 64 -8.49 0.28 -2.80
CA HIS A 64 -9.91 -0.07 -3.02
C HIS A 64 -10.26 -1.54 -2.74
N LEU A 65 -9.36 -2.36 -2.19
CA LEU A 65 -9.77 -3.63 -1.56
C LEU A 65 -10.22 -3.45 -0.10
N GLY A 66 -10.96 -2.38 0.12
CA GLY A 66 -11.74 -2.05 1.30
C GLY A 66 -13.23 -1.98 0.96
N THR A 67 -13.73 -2.85 0.08
CA THR A 67 -15.14 -3.23 0.20
C THR A 67 -15.21 -4.22 1.34
N ASP A 68 -15.46 -3.70 2.53
CA ASP A 68 -16.25 -4.42 3.51
C ASP A 68 -17.49 -4.97 2.77
N GLN A 69 -17.49 -6.26 2.45
CA GLN A 69 -18.73 -6.99 2.26
C GLN A 69 -19.16 -7.49 3.65
N SER A 70 -19.59 -6.56 4.49
CA SER A 70 -20.52 -6.81 5.60
C SER A 70 -21.28 -5.52 5.89
N ALA A 71 -22.05 -5.15 4.86
CA ALA A 71 -23.25 -4.34 4.88
C ALA A 71 -23.75 -3.92 6.28
N GLN A 72 -23.96 -2.61 6.41
CA GLN A 72 -24.94 -2.04 7.34
C GLN A 72 -26.27 -2.81 7.31
N VAL A 73 -26.92 -3.05 8.46
CA VAL A 73 -28.31 -2.66 8.73
C VAL A 73 -28.70 -2.91 10.21
N ALA A 74 -29.31 -1.86 10.79
CA ALA A 74 -30.24 -1.78 11.92
C ALA A 74 -29.80 -2.24 13.32
#